data_AF-A0A3D0R0U5-F1
#
_entry.id   AF-A0A3D0R0U5-F1
#
_cell.length_a   1.000
_cell.length_b   1.000
_cell.length_c   1.000
_cell.angle_alpha   90.00
_cell.angle_beta   90.00
_cell.angle_gamma   90.00
#
_symmetry.space_group_name_H-M   'P 1'
#
loop_
_entity.id
_entity.type
_entity.pdbx_description
1 polymer ?
#
loop_
_entity_poly.entity_id
_entity_poly.type
_entity_poly.pdbx_seq_one_letter_code
_entity_poly.pdbx_strand_id
1 'polypeptide(L)'
;MTLAGHEGKPLSPSRAVDPGWHTFVLHTREYAEWCQNTAGRFMHHNLLPGSGARDGIAVRRTVAAMEAAGFAVDRCLWGVAADCNEPACDGDDGRDY
;
A
#
# COMPACT_ATOMS: atom_id res chain seq x y z
N MET A 1 -4.82 1.80 -6.28
CA MET A 1 -4.22 3.07 -6.74
C MET A 1 -3.41 2.77 -7.99
N THR A 2 -3.57 3.52 -9.08
CA THR A 2 -2.75 3.32 -10.30
C THR A 2 -1.81 4.51 -10.45
N LEU A 3 -0.54 4.33 -10.10
CA LEU A 3 0.51 5.30 -10.45
C LEU A 3 0.78 5.17 -11.95
N ALA A 4 0.45 6.18 -12.75
CA ALA A 4 0.88 6.23 -14.15
C ALA A 4 2.41 6.28 -14.17
N GLY A 5 2.98 5.22 -14.71
CA GLY A 5 4.40 4.87 -14.60
C GLY A 5 4.58 3.35 -14.54
N HIS A 6 3.61 2.61 -14.00
CA HIS A 6 3.69 1.15 -13.86
C HIS A 6 2.68 0.41 -14.75
N GLU A 7 2.99 0.25 -16.04
CA GLU A 7 2.37 -0.68 -17.02
C GLU A 7 0.85 -0.98 -16.90
N GLY A 8 0.02 -0.04 -16.43
CA GLY A 8 -1.40 -0.29 -16.14
C GLY A 8 -1.70 -1.33 -15.06
N LYS A 9 -0.68 -1.88 -14.37
CA LYS A 9 -0.87 -2.90 -13.33
C LYS A 9 -1.17 -2.23 -11.98
N PRO A 10 -2.18 -2.71 -11.24
CA PRO A 10 -2.61 -2.06 -10.01
C PRO A 10 -1.55 -2.13 -8.92
N LEU A 11 -1.39 -1.01 -8.20
CA LEU A 11 -0.56 -0.89 -7.01
C LEU A 11 -1.45 -0.71 -5.78
N SER A 12 -0.99 -1.26 -4.66
CA SER A 12 -1.69 -1.24 -3.38
C SER A 12 -0.73 -1.01 -2.22
N PRO A 13 -1.10 -0.21 -1.21
CA PRO A 13 -0.36 -0.15 0.05
C PRO A 13 -0.46 -1.46 0.83
N SER A 14 0.48 -1.69 1.75
CA SER A 14 0.41 -2.78 2.73
C SER A 14 -0.70 -2.52 3.75
N ARG A 15 -1.08 -3.54 4.54
CA ARG A 15 -2.09 -3.38 5.60
C ARG A 15 -1.71 -2.30 6.62
N ALA A 16 -0.43 -2.16 6.94
CA ALA A 16 0.05 -1.18 7.92
C ALA A 16 0.10 0.25 7.33
N VAL A 17 0.41 0.38 6.03
CA VAL A 17 0.51 1.69 5.35
C VAL A 17 -0.86 2.23 4.94
N ASP A 18 -1.81 1.33 4.65
CA ASP A 18 -3.12 1.66 4.10
C ASP A 18 -3.95 2.67 4.92
N PRO A 19 -4.02 2.59 6.27
CA PRO A 19 -4.75 3.60 7.07
C PRO A 19 -4.16 5.00 6.91
N GLY A 20 -2.84 5.14 6.96
CA GLY A 20 -2.16 6.43 6.79
C GLY A 20 -2.39 7.00 5.39
N TRP A 21 -2.36 6.14 4.37
CA TRP A 21 -2.70 6.54 3.00
C TRP A 21 -4.14 7.06 2.89
N HIS A 22 -5.11 6.37 3.47
CA HIS A 22 -6.51 6.82 3.48
C HIS A 22 -6.68 8.16 4.20
N THR A 23 -6.04 8.33 5.36
CA THR A 23 -6.09 9.61 6.09
C THR A 23 -5.48 10.73 5.25
N PHE A 24 -4.34 10.49 4.60
CA PHE A 24 -3.68 11.50 3.77
C PHE A 24 -4.57 12.00 2.61
N VAL A 25 -5.31 11.11 1.95
CA VAL A 25 -6.26 11.48 0.89
C VAL A 25 -7.33 12.47 1.38
N LEU A 26 -7.69 12.44 2.68
CA LEU A 26 -8.66 13.35 3.27
C LEU A 26 -8.11 14.75 3.55
N HIS A 27 -6.79 14.91 3.62
CA HIS A 27 -6.13 16.22 3.65
C HIS A 27 -6.08 16.79 2.23
N THR A 28 -7.25 17.15 1.70
CA THR A 28 -7.47 17.34 0.27
C THR A 28 -6.59 18.40 -0.39
N ARG A 29 -6.21 19.46 0.34
CA ARG A 29 -5.30 20.50 -0.15
C ARG A 29 -3.89 19.95 -0.33
N GLU A 30 -3.34 19.37 0.73
CA GLU A 30 -2.00 18.78 0.76
C GLU A 30 -1.89 17.62 -0.22
N TYR A 31 -2.93 16.79 -0.30
CA TYR A 31 -3.01 15.67 -1.23
C TYR A 31 -3.02 16.14 -2.69
N ALA A 32 -3.80 17.18 -3.02
CA ALA A 32 -3.84 17.72 -4.37
C ALA A 32 -2.49 18.32 -4.80
N GLU A 33 -1.86 19.09 -3.91
CA GLU A 33 -0.54 19.66 -4.14
C GLU A 33 0.53 18.56 -4.33
N TRP A 34 0.56 17.58 -3.44
CA TRP A 34 1.47 16.44 -3.53
C TRP A 34 1.27 15.63 -4.82
N CYS A 35 0.02 15.42 -5.25
CA CYS A 35 -0.28 14.75 -6.52
C CYS A 35 0.31 15.50 -7.71
N GLN A 36 0.19 16.83 -7.73
CA GLN A 36 0.76 17.63 -8.80
C GLN A 36 2.28 17.61 -8.79
N ASN A 37 2.90 17.75 -7.62
CA ASN A 37 4.35 17.76 -7.49
C ASN A 37 4.98 16.39 -7.82
N THR A 38 4.29 15.29 -7.51
CA THR A 38 4.82 13.92 -7.67
C THR A 38 4.48 13.30 -9.02
N ALA A 39 3.27 13.54 -9.55
CA ALA A 39 2.75 12.84 -10.72
C ALA A 39 2.28 13.77 -11.85
N GLY A 40 2.33 15.10 -11.65
CA GLY A 40 1.83 16.10 -12.62
C GLY A 40 0.34 16.02 -12.90
N ARG A 41 -0.43 15.26 -12.10
CA ARG A 41 -1.88 15.14 -12.18
C ARG A 41 -2.46 14.63 -10.85
N PHE A 42 -3.75 14.85 -10.64
CA PHE A 42 -4.46 14.28 -9.49
C PHE A 42 -4.50 12.75 -9.56
N MET A 43 -4.14 12.07 -8.47
CA MET A 43 -4.25 10.61 -8.37
C MET A 43 -5.56 10.25 -7.68
N HIS A 44 -6.49 9.68 -8.43
CA HIS A 44 -7.76 9.25 -7.85
C HIS A 44 -7.60 7.98 -7.02
N HIS A 45 -8.15 8.02 -5.80
CA HIS A 45 -8.41 6.80 -5.05
C HIS A 45 -9.51 6.02 -5.79
N ASN A 46 -9.21 4.78 -6.18
CA ASN A 46 -10.15 3.92 -6.89
C ASN A 46 -10.08 2.52 -6.28
N LEU A 47 -11.25 2.02 -5.87
CA LEU A 47 -11.46 0.65 -5.43
C LEU A 47 -11.59 -0.21 -6.69
N LEU A 48 -10.69 -1.17 -6.90
CA LEU A 48 -10.86 -2.10 -8.02
C LEU A 48 -12.12 -2.94 -7.77
N PRO A 49 -13.09 -2.98 -8.70
CA PRO A 49 -14.28 -3.82 -8.54
C PRO A 49 -13.88 -5.28 -8.30
N GLY A 50 -14.42 -5.89 -7.24
CA GLY A 50 -14.11 -7.29 -6.88
C GLY A 50 -12.84 -7.50 -6.07
N SER A 51 -12.08 -6.45 -5.73
CA SER A 51 -10.91 -6.54 -4.83
C SER A 51 -11.30 -6.53 -3.34
N GLY A 52 -12.11 -7.51 -2.92
CA GLY A 52 -12.50 -7.64 -1.51
C GLY A 52 -11.33 -7.98 -0.56
N ALA A 53 -10.21 -8.46 -1.11
CA ALA A 53 -9.01 -8.81 -0.38
C ALA A 53 -7.80 -8.01 -0.87
N ARG A 54 -6.97 -7.55 0.07
CA ARG A 54 -5.66 -6.97 -0.23
C ARG A 54 -4.80 -8.03 -0.93
N ASP A 55 -4.45 -7.79 -2.19
CA ASP A 55 -3.60 -8.70 -2.98
C ASP A 55 -2.13 -8.50 -2.62
N GLY A 56 -1.50 -9.50 -1.99
CA GLY A 56 -0.08 -9.49 -1.66
C GLY A 56 0.83 -9.36 -2.89
N ILE A 57 0.35 -9.73 -4.09
CA ILE A 57 1.06 -9.50 -5.34
C ILE A 57 1.08 -8.00 -5.66
N ALA A 58 -0.03 -7.28 -5.49
CA ALA A 58 -0.09 -5.84 -5.69
C ALA A 58 0.84 -5.08 -4.72
N VAL A 59 0.91 -5.50 -3.45
CA VAL A 59 1.85 -4.90 -2.47
C VAL A 59 3.30 -5.11 -2.89
N ARG A 60 3.68 -6.33 -3.28
CA ARG A 60 5.04 -6.61 -3.77
C ARG A 60 5.39 -5.81 -5.04
N ARG A 61 4.43 -5.62 -5.95
CA ARG A 61 4.61 -4.74 -7.12
C ARG A 61 4.83 -3.29 -6.70
N THR A 62 4.09 -2.79 -5.71
CA THR A 62 4.30 -1.44 -5.17
C THR A 62 5.72 -1.28 -4.63
N VAL A 63 6.18 -2.22 -3.80
CA VAL A 63 7.55 -2.18 -3.25
C VAL A 63 8.59 -2.23 -4.36
N ALA A 64 8.46 -3.17 -5.31
CA ALA A 64 9.39 -3.27 -6.43
C ALA A 64 9.43 -1.97 -7.27
N ALA A 65 8.29 -1.33 -7.49
CA ALA A 65 8.22 -0.05 -8.20
C ALA A 65 8.89 1.09 -7.41
N MET A 66 8.72 1.12 -6.09
CA MET A 66 9.39 2.11 -5.22
C MET A 66 10.91 1.91 -5.22
N GLU A 67 11.38 0.67 -5.07
CA GLU A 67 12.80 0.32 -5.11
C GLU A 67 13.42 0.66 -6.47
N ALA A 68 12.74 0.34 -7.59
CA ALA A 68 13.19 0.67 -8.94
C ALA A 68 13.25 2.18 -9.21
N ALA A 69 12.41 2.97 -8.52
CA ALA A 69 12.45 4.43 -8.55
C ALA A 69 13.53 5.03 -7.62
N GLY A 70 14.28 4.19 -6.90
CA GLY A 70 15.38 4.61 -6.04
C GLY A 70 14.97 5.00 -4.62
N PHE A 71 13.73 4.69 -4.20
CA PHE A 71 13.29 4.94 -2.82
C PHE A 71 13.81 3.85 -1.87
N ALA A 72 14.27 4.25 -0.70
CA ALA A 72 14.46 3.34 0.43
C ALA A 72 13.09 2.90 0.95
N VAL A 73 12.85 1.58 1.03
CA VAL A 73 11.57 1.00 1.47
C VAL A 73 11.79 0.20 2.75
N ASP A 74 11.03 0.52 3.80
CA ASP A 74 10.97 -0.30 5.01
C ASP A 74 10.20 -1.60 4.72
N ARG A 75 10.93 -2.68 4.45
CA ARG A 75 10.33 -3.95 4.04
C ARG A 75 9.47 -4.61 5.12
N CYS A 76 9.70 -4.32 6.40
CA CYS A 76 8.86 -4.79 7.50
C CYS A 76 7.51 -4.09 7.50
N LEU A 77 7.51 -2.75 7.41
CA LEU A 77 6.29 -1.96 7.33
C LEU A 77 5.44 -2.34 6.10
N TRP A 78 6.10 -2.73 5.01
CA TRP A 78 5.43 -3.16 3.79
C TRP A 78 5.05 -4.66 3.77
N GLY A 79 5.42 -5.44 4.79
CA GLY A 79 5.07 -6.86 4.91
C GLY A 79 5.65 -7.75 3.80
N VAL A 80 6.79 -7.35 3.22
CA VAL A 80 7.47 -8.07 2.13
C VAL A 80 8.77 -8.75 2.55
N ALA A 81 9.21 -8.50 3.78
CA ALA A 81 10.34 -9.18 4.39
C ALA A 81 9.86 -10.41 5.18
N ALA A 82 10.52 -11.55 4.95
CA ALA A 82 10.13 -12.85 5.49
C ALA A 82 10.31 -12.95 7.01
N ASP A 83 11.29 -12.22 7.53
CA ASP A 83 11.68 -12.08 8.94
C ASP A 83 10.80 -11.08 9.71
N CYS A 84 10.02 -10.25 9.02
CA CYS A 84 9.11 -9.28 9.64
C CYS A 84 7.69 -9.81 9.81
N ASN A 85 7.38 -10.98 9.24
CA ASN A 85 6.24 -11.76 9.69
C ASN A 85 6.71 -12.45 10.97
N GLU A 86 6.48 -11.82 12.12
CA GLU A 86 6.46 -12.54 13.38
C GLU A 86 5.68 -13.85 13.14
N PRO A 87 6.14 -15.02 13.62
CA PRO A 87 5.30 -16.19 13.59
C PRO A 87 3.98 -15.74 14.19
N ALA A 88 2.88 -15.91 13.44
CA ALA A 88 1.57 -15.69 14.01
C ALA A 88 1.56 -16.55 15.25
N CYS A 89 1.72 -15.92 16.43
CA CYS A 89 1.58 -16.62 17.69
C CYS A 89 0.21 -17.27 17.56
N ASP A 90 0.20 -18.59 17.55
CA ASP A 90 -0.98 -19.43 17.52
C ASP A 90 -1.84 -19.01 18.71
N GLY A 91 -2.67 -17.99 18.49
CA GLY A 91 -3.70 -17.52 19.38
C GLY A 91 -4.91 -18.40 19.16
N ASP A 92 -4.77 -19.67 19.53
CA ASP A 92 -5.89 -20.35 20.17
C ASP A 92 -6.20 -19.51 21.41
N ASP A 93 -7.15 -18.58 21.31
CA ASP A 93 -7.42 -17.63 22.37
C ASP A 93 -8.19 -18.24 23.53
N GLY A 94 -8.43 -19.57 23.51
CA GLY A 94 -8.81 -20.37 24.69
C GLY A 94 -9.97 -19.79 25.48
N ARG A 95 -10.81 -18.97 24.82
CA ARG A 95 -11.96 -18.32 25.43
C ARG A 95 -13.15 -19.19 25.14
N ASP A 96 -13.56 -19.92 26.17
CA ASP A 96 -14.86 -20.57 26.21
C ASP A 96 -15.94 -19.51 25.93
N TYR A 97 -16.73 -19.73 24.88
CA TYR A 97 -18.04 -19.12 24.70
C TYR A 97 -19.10 -20.00 25.34
#